data_AF-A0A3B8M424-F1
#
_entry.id   AF-A0A3B8M424-F1
#
_cell.length_a   1.000
_cell.length_b   1.000
_cell.length_c   1.000
_cell.angle_alpha   90.00
_cell.angle_beta   90.00
_cell.angle_gamma   90.00
#
_symmetry.space_group_name_H-M   'P 1'
#
loop_
_entity.id
_entity.type
_entity.pdbx_description
1 polymer ?
#
loop_
_entity_poly.entity_id
_entity_poly.type
_entity_poly.pdbx_seq_one_letter_code
_entity_poly.pdbx_strand_id
1 'polypeptide(L)'
;DGKGKDGKNQQGQQQSQQDENKTPGRDEIERARREMERAIEELKKKSRDAAADHQDKALQELLEAKEKLEEILRQLREEERKLLLAALEARFQKMLAMQLAVFQGTTTLGQVAADAWVGRHTTQSIKLARDEEEIAVEAIKALTLLKEEGSSVAFPEAVVELREDMLVVSRRLEESKVGKLTRAIEKDIIESLEEMIDALQKELEKSEDDKKEQDQKKQQQQQQDQEPPLVDKLSELKMLRALQLRVNRRTRRLARLIDGEQAKDNDVLQQLKDLARRQARVQKAARDLATGRNR
;
A
#
# COMPACT_ATOMS: atom_id res chain seq x y z
N ASP A 1 -20.81 -74.31 21.78
CA ASP A 1 -19.44 -73.86 22.14
C ASP A 1 -18.89 -72.98 21.04
N GLY A 2 -18.49 -71.72 21.22
CA GLY A 2 -18.21 -70.94 22.42
C GLY A 2 -16.92 -70.14 22.20
N LYS A 3 -17.02 -68.79 22.28
CA LYS A 3 -15.96 -67.76 22.45
C LYS A 3 -15.25 -67.29 21.17
N GLY A 4 -15.03 -66.00 20.91
CA GLY A 4 -15.30 -64.78 21.68
C GLY A 4 -14.21 -63.72 21.45
N LYS A 5 -14.60 -62.43 21.45
CA LYS A 5 -13.78 -61.20 21.70
C LYS A 5 -12.75 -60.79 20.63
N ASP A 6 -12.47 -59.53 20.29
CA ASP A 6 -12.80 -58.14 20.68
C ASP A 6 -12.46 -57.30 19.40
N GLY A 7 -13.03 -56.16 19.02
CA GLY A 7 -13.55 -55.03 19.77
C GLY A 7 -12.80 -53.75 19.36
N LYS A 8 -13.50 -52.81 18.71
CA LYS A 8 -13.27 -51.34 18.62
C LYS A 8 -12.11 -50.78 17.77
N ASN A 9 -12.46 -50.11 16.67
CA ASN A 9 -12.38 -48.64 16.56
C ASN A 9 -12.94 -48.14 15.21
N GLN A 10 -14.24 -47.86 15.17
CA GLN A 10 -14.89 -47.10 14.10
C GLN A 10 -15.98 -46.23 14.73
N GLN A 11 -15.56 -45.24 15.51
CA GLN A 11 -16.42 -44.17 16.03
C GLN A 11 -15.48 -43.02 16.41
N GLY A 12 -15.28 -42.08 15.48
CA GLY A 12 -14.42 -40.93 15.75
C GLY A 12 -14.16 -39.99 14.56
N GLN A 13 -14.93 -40.06 13.47
CA GLN A 13 -14.63 -39.24 12.29
C GLN A 13 -15.86 -38.69 11.56
N GLN A 14 -16.93 -38.39 12.30
CA GLN A 14 -18.12 -37.79 11.69
C GLN A 14 -18.82 -36.74 12.57
N GLN A 15 -18.06 -36.01 13.39
CA GLN A 15 -18.64 -34.98 14.25
C GLN A 15 -17.81 -33.69 14.36
N SER A 16 -16.96 -33.40 13.36
CA SER A 16 -16.11 -32.21 13.38
C SER A 16 -16.23 -31.34 12.11
N GLN A 17 -17.31 -31.48 11.35
CA GLN A 17 -17.50 -30.73 10.08
C GLN A 17 -18.80 -29.90 10.00
N GLN A 18 -19.45 -29.60 11.12
CA GLN A 18 -20.68 -28.77 11.10
C GLN A 18 -20.59 -27.40 11.79
N ASP A 19 -19.47 -27.06 12.44
CA ASP A 19 -19.34 -25.79 13.18
C ASP A 19 -18.34 -24.79 12.59
N GLU A 20 -17.85 -25.00 11.37
CA GLU A 20 -16.80 -24.14 10.78
C GLU A 20 -17.29 -22.99 9.89
N ASN A 21 -18.60 -22.74 9.73
CA ASN A 21 -19.06 -21.61 8.89
C ASN A 21 -20.47 -21.11 9.25
N LYS A 22 -20.67 -20.65 10.49
CA LYS A 22 -21.79 -19.73 10.73
C LYS A 22 -21.39 -18.35 10.23
N THR A 23 -21.88 -17.99 9.03
CA THR A 23 -21.79 -16.62 8.51
C THR A 23 -22.25 -15.66 9.61
N PRO A 24 -21.44 -14.66 9.99
CA PRO A 24 -21.83 -13.74 11.05
C PRO A 24 -23.15 -13.02 10.72
N GLY A 25 -23.98 -12.75 11.73
CA GLY A 25 -25.32 -12.17 11.54
C GLY A 25 -26.39 -13.17 11.05
N ARG A 26 -26.02 -14.41 10.70
CA ARG A 26 -26.97 -15.42 10.22
C ARG A 26 -28.01 -15.80 11.26
N ASP A 27 -27.61 -15.95 12.52
CA ASP A 27 -28.53 -16.34 13.59
C ASP A 27 -29.57 -15.23 13.85
N GLU A 28 -29.17 -13.96 13.80
CA GLU A 28 -30.03 -12.77 13.88
C GLU A 28 -31.00 -12.70 12.68
N ILE A 29 -30.52 -12.95 11.46
CA ILE A 29 -31.36 -12.99 10.26
C ILE A 29 -32.39 -14.12 10.35
N GLU A 30 -32.00 -15.29 10.88
CA GLU A 30 -32.93 -16.41 11.09
C GLU A 30 -33.99 -16.09 12.16
N ARG A 31 -33.64 -15.38 13.24
CA ARG A 31 -34.60 -14.90 14.25
C ARG A 31 -35.55 -13.85 13.67
N ALA A 32 -35.03 -12.87 12.94
CA ALA A 32 -35.85 -11.89 12.23
C ALA A 32 -36.85 -12.57 11.29
N ARG A 33 -36.44 -13.61 10.56
CA ARG A 33 -37.32 -14.38 9.68
C ARG A 33 -38.47 -15.05 10.45
N ARG A 34 -38.18 -15.66 11.61
CA ARG A 34 -39.20 -16.30 12.46
C ARG A 34 -40.18 -15.27 13.03
N GLU A 35 -39.72 -14.09 13.44
CA GLU A 35 -40.59 -13.01 13.90
C GLU A 35 -41.47 -12.46 12.77
N MET A 36 -40.94 -12.32 11.55
CA MET A 36 -41.75 -11.99 10.37
C MET A 36 -42.81 -13.05 10.04
N GLU A 37 -42.48 -14.34 10.15
CA GLU A 37 -43.44 -15.44 9.98
C GLU A 37 -44.57 -15.38 11.02
N ARG A 38 -44.24 -15.10 12.30
CA ARG A 38 -45.23 -14.90 13.39
C ARG A 38 -46.11 -13.67 13.15
N ALA A 39 -45.55 -12.56 12.68
CA ALA A 39 -46.32 -11.38 12.32
C ALA A 39 -47.37 -11.70 11.23
N ILE A 40 -47.00 -12.51 10.22
CA ILE A 40 -47.93 -12.95 9.17
C ILE A 40 -49.07 -13.79 9.76
N GLU A 41 -48.79 -14.68 10.72
CA GLU A 41 -49.82 -15.47 11.39
C GLU A 41 -50.78 -14.62 12.23
N GLU A 42 -50.27 -13.65 12.99
CA GLU A 42 -51.10 -12.75 13.78
C GLU A 42 -51.99 -11.83 12.90
N LEU A 43 -51.48 -11.40 11.74
CA LEU A 43 -52.29 -10.70 10.73
C LEU A 43 -53.43 -11.57 10.19
N LYS A 44 -53.20 -12.87 9.95
CA LYS A 44 -54.25 -13.83 9.54
C LYS A 44 -55.33 -13.99 10.62
N LYS A 45 -54.96 -13.90 11.90
CA LYS A 45 -55.87 -13.92 13.04
C LYS A 45 -56.55 -12.57 13.31
N LYS A 46 -56.28 -11.54 12.50
CA LYS A 46 -56.76 -10.15 12.66
C LYS A 46 -56.24 -9.45 13.93
N SER A 47 -55.15 -9.94 14.52
CA SER A 47 -54.49 -9.32 15.67
C SER A 47 -53.42 -8.34 15.18
N ARG A 48 -53.79 -7.06 15.04
CA ARG A 48 -52.90 -6.03 14.48
C ARG A 48 -51.78 -5.63 15.44
N ASP A 49 -52.10 -5.49 16.72
CA ASP A 49 -51.13 -5.05 17.73
C ASP A 49 -50.04 -6.10 17.94
N ALA A 50 -50.41 -7.39 18.07
CA ALA A 50 -49.44 -8.48 18.18
C ALA A 50 -48.58 -8.64 16.91
N ALA A 51 -49.14 -8.39 15.73
CA ALA A 51 -48.37 -8.39 14.49
C ALA A 51 -47.35 -7.23 14.45
N ALA A 52 -47.71 -6.05 14.95
CA ALA A 52 -46.80 -4.91 15.07
C ALA A 52 -45.63 -5.24 16.03
N ASP A 53 -45.91 -5.83 17.19
CA ASP A 53 -44.86 -6.25 18.14
C ASP A 53 -43.86 -7.23 17.52
N HIS A 54 -44.34 -8.19 16.72
CA HIS A 54 -43.48 -9.13 16.00
C HIS A 54 -42.67 -8.46 14.88
N GLN A 55 -43.24 -7.45 14.19
CA GLN A 55 -42.50 -6.65 13.21
C GLN A 55 -41.40 -5.81 13.85
N ASP A 56 -41.67 -5.20 15.01
CA ASP A 56 -40.68 -4.42 15.76
C ASP A 56 -39.51 -5.30 16.22
N LYS A 57 -39.80 -6.51 16.71
CA LYS A 57 -38.76 -7.50 17.06
C LYS A 57 -37.96 -7.94 15.84
N ALA A 58 -38.60 -8.18 14.70
CA ALA A 58 -37.90 -8.51 13.47
C ALA A 58 -36.96 -7.37 13.02
N LEU A 59 -37.41 -6.11 13.15
CA LEU A 59 -36.58 -4.95 12.85
C LEU A 59 -35.37 -4.86 13.80
N GLN A 60 -35.59 -5.10 15.10
CA GLN A 60 -34.50 -5.12 16.08
C GLN A 60 -33.44 -6.18 15.73
N GLU A 61 -33.85 -7.40 15.42
CA GLU A 61 -32.93 -8.48 15.03
C GLU A 61 -32.17 -8.15 13.74
N LEU A 62 -32.80 -7.49 12.76
CA LEU A 62 -32.12 -7.05 11.53
C LEU A 62 -31.09 -5.93 11.80
N LEU A 63 -31.39 -5.01 12.72
CA LEU A 63 -30.44 -3.98 13.14
C LEU A 63 -29.24 -4.60 13.86
N GLU A 64 -29.48 -5.56 14.76
CA GLU A 64 -28.40 -6.31 15.42
C GLU A 64 -27.55 -7.11 14.41
N ALA A 65 -28.18 -7.74 13.39
CA ALA A 65 -27.47 -8.42 12.31
C ALA A 65 -26.57 -7.46 11.52
N LYS A 66 -27.10 -6.28 11.19
CA LYS A 66 -26.39 -5.22 10.48
C LYS A 66 -25.17 -4.76 11.29
N GLU A 67 -25.34 -4.45 12.58
CA GLU A 67 -24.25 -4.00 13.44
C GLU A 67 -23.12 -5.03 13.54
N LYS A 68 -23.46 -6.33 13.69
CA LYS A 68 -22.47 -7.42 13.73
C LYS A 68 -21.72 -7.57 12.42
N LEU A 69 -22.42 -7.44 11.29
CA LEU A 69 -21.78 -7.50 9.97
C LEU A 69 -20.86 -6.29 9.74
N GLU A 70 -21.27 -5.09 10.16
CA GLU A 70 -20.44 -3.88 10.07
C GLU A 70 -19.17 -3.97 10.94
N GLU A 71 -19.26 -4.52 12.15
CA GLU A 71 -18.11 -4.76 13.04
C GLU A 71 -17.09 -5.71 12.38
N ILE A 72 -17.58 -6.80 11.79
CA ILE A 72 -16.70 -7.80 11.15
C ILE A 72 -16.13 -7.29 9.83
N LEU A 73 -16.91 -6.55 9.04
CA LEU A 73 -16.39 -5.87 7.86
C LEU A 73 -15.29 -4.88 8.23
N ARG A 74 -15.42 -4.16 9.34
CA ARG A 74 -14.37 -3.26 9.84
C ARG A 74 -13.10 -4.03 10.22
N GLN A 75 -13.23 -5.13 10.95
CA GLN A 75 -12.10 -6.00 11.32
C GLN A 75 -11.37 -6.56 10.09
N LEU A 76 -12.11 -7.12 9.12
CA LEU A 76 -11.53 -7.67 7.90
C LEU A 76 -10.80 -6.59 7.09
N ARG A 77 -11.37 -5.39 6.96
CA ARG A 77 -10.71 -4.27 6.27
C ARG A 77 -9.41 -3.85 6.96
N GLU A 78 -9.39 -3.78 8.29
CA GLU A 78 -8.17 -3.46 9.05
C GLU A 78 -7.09 -4.53 8.85
N GLU A 79 -7.46 -5.80 8.79
CA GLU A 79 -6.55 -6.90 8.52
C GLU A 79 -5.99 -6.85 7.09
N GLU A 80 -6.85 -6.66 6.08
CA GLU A 80 -6.44 -6.49 4.69
C GLU A 80 -5.49 -5.30 4.53
N ARG A 81 -5.81 -4.17 5.16
CA ARG A 81 -4.96 -2.97 5.17
C ARG A 81 -3.58 -3.25 5.76
N LYS A 82 -3.50 -3.96 6.90
CA LYS A 82 -2.22 -4.34 7.52
C LYS A 82 -1.40 -5.26 6.62
N LEU A 83 -2.04 -6.26 6.02
CA LEU A 83 -1.37 -7.16 5.08
C LEU A 83 -0.81 -6.40 3.88
N LEU A 84 -1.57 -5.45 3.34
CA LEU A 84 -1.13 -4.60 2.25
C LEU A 84 0.04 -3.69 2.65
N LEU A 85 -0.03 -3.03 3.80
CA LEU A 85 1.05 -2.19 4.34
C LEU A 85 2.34 -3.00 4.53
N ALA A 86 2.26 -4.18 5.15
CA ALA A 86 3.41 -5.05 5.35
C ALA A 86 4.00 -5.57 4.01
N ALA A 87 3.14 -5.92 3.05
CA ALA A 87 3.59 -6.33 1.72
C ALA A 87 4.30 -5.19 0.96
N LEU A 88 3.81 -3.95 1.10
CA LEU A 88 4.45 -2.77 0.53
C LEU A 88 5.78 -2.47 1.22
N GLU A 89 5.83 -2.46 2.55
CA GLU A 89 7.06 -2.26 3.32
C GLU A 89 8.14 -3.26 2.91
N ALA A 90 7.80 -4.54 2.85
CA ALA A 90 8.73 -5.60 2.44
C ALA A 90 9.28 -5.38 1.02
N ARG A 91 8.45 -4.89 0.09
CA ARG A 91 8.89 -4.54 -1.26
C ARG A 91 9.82 -3.33 -1.27
N PHE A 92 9.51 -2.28 -0.53
CA PHE A 92 10.37 -1.10 -0.44
C PHE A 92 11.71 -1.42 0.24
N GLN A 93 11.71 -2.23 1.30
CA GLN A 93 12.92 -2.78 1.95
C GLN A 93 13.79 -3.56 0.95
N LYS A 94 13.17 -4.45 0.16
CA LYS A 94 13.88 -5.19 -0.91
C LYS A 94 14.52 -4.23 -1.92
N MET A 95 13.76 -3.25 -2.41
CA MET A 95 14.27 -2.25 -3.35
C MET A 95 15.43 -1.44 -2.75
N LEU A 96 15.32 -1.04 -1.48
CA LEU A 96 16.37 -0.31 -0.78
C LEU A 96 17.67 -1.12 -0.69
N ALA A 97 17.57 -2.40 -0.30
CA ALA A 97 18.72 -3.29 -0.24
C ALA A 97 19.41 -3.44 -1.61
N MET A 98 18.63 -3.62 -2.68
CA MET A 98 19.15 -3.67 -4.05
C MET A 98 19.81 -2.35 -4.46
N GLN A 99 19.16 -1.21 -4.19
CA GLN A 99 19.66 0.12 -4.55
C GLN A 99 20.97 0.44 -3.84
N LEU A 100 21.11 0.06 -2.57
CA LEU A 100 22.34 0.23 -1.81
C LEU A 100 23.49 -0.56 -2.44
N ALA A 101 23.23 -1.79 -2.90
CA ALA A 101 24.22 -2.60 -3.60
C ALA A 101 24.65 -1.95 -4.93
N VAL A 102 23.69 -1.46 -5.73
CA VAL A 102 23.98 -0.75 -6.98
C VAL A 102 24.81 0.51 -6.71
N PHE A 103 24.38 1.35 -5.77
CA PHE A 103 25.07 2.58 -5.40
C PHE A 103 26.51 2.35 -4.93
N GLN A 104 26.74 1.30 -4.13
CA GLN A 104 28.09 0.90 -3.71
C GLN A 104 28.95 0.46 -4.91
N GLY A 105 28.37 -0.32 -5.83
CA GLY A 105 29.01 -0.71 -7.08
C GLY A 105 29.39 0.50 -7.94
N THR A 106 28.46 1.41 -8.16
CA THR A 106 28.66 2.65 -8.94
C THR A 106 29.72 3.54 -8.29
N THR A 107 29.72 3.62 -6.96
CA THR A 107 30.74 4.38 -6.20
C THR A 107 32.13 3.78 -6.38
N THR A 108 32.25 2.45 -6.32
CA THR A 108 33.52 1.75 -6.51
C THR A 108 34.06 1.94 -7.93
N LEU A 109 33.21 1.80 -8.96
CA LEU A 109 33.60 2.08 -10.34
C LEU A 109 34.02 3.54 -10.56
N GLY A 110 33.36 4.46 -9.87
CA GLY A 110 33.64 5.89 -9.93
C GLY A 110 34.93 6.33 -9.23
N GLN A 111 35.63 5.44 -8.52
CA GLN A 111 36.97 5.69 -7.98
C GLN A 111 38.07 5.47 -9.04
N VAL A 112 37.78 4.69 -10.08
CA VAL A 112 38.72 4.46 -11.19
C VAL A 112 38.63 5.63 -12.16
N ALA A 113 39.78 6.20 -12.52
CA ALA A 113 39.84 7.27 -13.51
C ALA A 113 39.38 6.78 -14.90
N ALA A 114 38.71 7.65 -15.66
CA ALA A 114 38.08 7.28 -16.93
C ALA A 114 39.09 6.84 -18.01
N ASP A 115 40.33 7.32 -17.94
CA ASP A 115 41.45 6.92 -18.79
C ASP A 115 42.03 5.54 -18.41
N ALA A 116 41.87 5.12 -17.16
CA ALA A 116 42.27 3.81 -16.64
C ALA A 116 41.16 2.74 -16.78
N TRP A 117 40.04 3.08 -17.42
CA TRP A 117 38.95 2.14 -17.65
C TRP A 117 39.34 1.07 -18.66
N VAL A 118 38.92 -0.16 -18.38
CA VAL A 118 39.21 -1.36 -19.18
C VAL A 118 37.94 -2.19 -19.25
N GLY A 119 37.89 -3.18 -20.15
CA GLY A 119 36.67 -3.94 -20.45
C GLY A 119 35.92 -4.48 -19.23
N ARG A 120 36.62 -4.94 -18.18
CA ARG A 120 35.97 -5.41 -16.94
C ARG A 120 35.14 -4.33 -16.22
N HIS A 121 35.55 -3.06 -16.28
CA HIS A 121 34.82 -1.95 -15.65
C HIS A 121 33.53 -1.66 -16.42
N THR A 122 33.59 -1.68 -17.76
CA THR A 122 32.41 -1.57 -18.62
C THR A 122 31.44 -2.73 -18.39
N THR A 123 31.93 -3.97 -18.33
CA THR A 123 31.09 -5.14 -18.04
C THR A 123 30.40 -5.02 -16.67
N GLN A 124 31.12 -4.56 -15.65
CA GLN A 124 30.54 -4.32 -14.33
C GLN A 124 29.48 -3.20 -14.36
N SER A 125 29.72 -2.11 -15.11
CA SER A 125 28.75 -1.02 -15.26
C SER A 125 27.46 -1.50 -15.92
N ILE A 126 27.56 -2.32 -16.97
CA ILE A 126 26.39 -2.94 -17.64
C ILE A 126 25.65 -3.89 -16.70
N LYS A 127 26.37 -4.63 -15.85
CA LYS A 127 25.73 -5.48 -14.83
C LYS A 127 24.91 -4.64 -13.86
N LEU A 128 25.49 -3.57 -13.31
CA LEU A 128 24.78 -2.66 -12.41
C LEU A 128 23.57 -2.00 -13.09
N ALA A 129 23.64 -1.72 -14.39
CA ALA A 129 22.51 -1.20 -15.14
C ALA A 129 21.32 -2.18 -15.19
N ARG A 130 21.59 -3.48 -15.33
CA ARG A 130 20.57 -4.54 -15.27
C ARG A 130 20.01 -4.69 -13.87
N ASP A 131 20.89 -4.69 -12.86
CA ASP A 131 20.49 -4.73 -11.46
C ASP A 131 19.52 -3.56 -11.15
N GLU A 132 19.80 -2.34 -11.64
CA GLU A 132 18.92 -1.17 -11.49
C GLU A 132 17.57 -1.34 -12.22
N GLU A 133 17.56 -1.96 -13.40
CA GLU A 133 16.32 -2.26 -14.14
C GLU A 133 15.43 -3.27 -13.38
N GLU A 134 16.03 -4.24 -12.70
CA GLU A 134 15.30 -5.16 -11.82
C GLU A 134 14.63 -4.42 -10.65
N ILE A 135 15.28 -3.40 -10.09
CA ILE A 135 14.65 -2.56 -9.05
C ILE A 135 13.46 -1.79 -9.63
N ALA A 136 13.58 -1.25 -10.85
CA ALA A 136 12.49 -0.57 -11.53
C ALA A 136 11.27 -1.49 -11.76
N VAL A 137 11.50 -2.79 -11.97
CA VAL A 137 10.43 -3.81 -12.07
C VAL A 137 9.74 -4.03 -10.72
N GLU A 138 10.48 -4.06 -9.61
CA GLU A 138 9.87 -4.13 -8.27
C GLU A 138 9.01 -2.89 -7.97
N ALA A 139 9.44 -1.70 -8.43
CA ALA A 139 8.65 -0.48 -8.30
C ALA A 139 7.31 -0.56 -9.05
N ILE A 140 7.27 -1.20 -10.24
CA ILE A 140 6.01 -1.45 -10.96
C ILE A 140 5.06 -2.31 -10.13
N LYS A 141 5.58 -3.38 -9.52
CA LYS A 141 4.75 -4.28 -8.69
C LYS A 141 4.19 -3.56 -7.47
N ALA A 142 4.99 -2.71 -6.81
CA ALA A 142 4.52 -1.88 -5.71
C ALA A 142 3.46 -0.87 -6.17
N LEU A 143 3.64 -0.26 -7.35
CA LEU A 143 2.69 0.67 -7.92
C LEU A 143 1.33 0.01 -8.25
N THR A 144 1.32 -1.24 -8.70
CA THR A 144 0.08 -1.99 -8.93
C THR A 144 -0.74 -2.12 -7.66
N LEU A 145 -0.10 -2.54 -6.55
CA LEU A 145 -0.75 -2.68 -5.25
C LEU A 145 -1.33 -1.34 -4.74
N LEU A 146 -0.58 -0.25 -4.88
CA LEU A 146 -1.04 1.09 -4.48
C LEU A 146 -2.22 1.60 -5.32
N LYS A 147 -2.33 1.18 -6.59
CA LYS A 147 -3.44 1.57 -7.47
C LYS A 147 -4.71 0.77 -7.24
N GLU A 148 -4.57 -0.52 -6.90
CA GLU A 148 -5.70 -1.38 -6.55
C GLU A 148 -6.39 -0.90 -5.27
N GLU A 149 -5.62 -0.31 -4.35
CA GLU A 149 -6.12 0.29 -3.12
C GLU A 149 -6.88 1.61 -3.34
N GLY A 150 -6.40 2.46 -4.26
CA GLY A 150 -7.16 3.60 -4.79
C GLY A 150 -7.33 4.82 -3.88
N SER A 151 -7.02 4.75 -2.58
CA SER A 151 -7.23 5.86 -1.64
C SER A 151 -6.04 6.83 -1.56
N SER A 152 -4.86 6.38 -1.97
CA SER A 152 -3.61 7.14 -1.88
C SER A 152 -3.34 7.97 -3.14
N VAL A 153 -2.74 9.16 -2.98
CA VAL A 153 -2.49 10.11 -4.10
C VAL A 153 -1.00 10.36 -4.31
N ALA A 154 -0.26 10.71 -3.27
CA ALA A 154 1.14 11.09 -3.39
C ALA A 154 2.08 9.88 -3.37
N PHE A 155 1.71 8.80 -2.67
CA PHE A 155 2.49 7.55 -2.68
C PHE A 155 2.62 6.94 -4.08
N PRO A 156 1.53 6.72 -4.84
CA PRO A 156 1.64 6.25 -6.23
C PRO A 156 2.53 7.15 -7.10
N GLU A 157 2.40 8.47 -6.96
CA GLU A 157 3.23 9.42 -7.70
C GLU A 157 4.71 9.33 -7.30
N ALA A 158 5.01 9.16 -6.02
CA ALA A 158 6.36 8.97 -5.54
C ALA A 158 7.02 7.71 -6.10
N VAL A 159 6.26 6.61 -6.21
CA VAL A 159 6.75 5.36 -6.83
C VAL A 159 6.96 5.53 -8.34
N VAL A 160 6.12 6.32 -9.03
CA VAL A 160 6.33 6.66 -10.45
C VAL A 160 7.64 7.44 -10.63
N GLU A 161 7.89 8.48 -9.82
CA GLU A 161 9.15 9.23 -9.88
C GLU A 161 10.37 8.36 -9.57
N LEU A 162 10.25 7.51 -8.55
CA LEU A 162 11.28 6.56 -8.14
C LEU A 162 11.69 5.66 -9.31
N ARG A 163 10.70 5.06 -9.98
CA ARG A 163 10.92 4.21 -11.15
C ARG A 163 11.56 4.98 -12.31
N GLU A 164 11.09 6.19 -12.60
CA GLU A 164 11.70 7.02 -13.64
C GLU A 164 13.19 7.29 -13.35
N ASP A 165 13.55 7.50 -12.08
CA ASP A 165 14.93 7.69 -11.66
C ASP A 165 15.79 6.45 -11.85
N MET A 166 15.28 5.27 -11.47
CA MET A 166 15.95 3.99 -11.69
C MET A 166 16.23 3.77 -13.18
N LEU A 167 15.28 4.09 -14.07
CA LEU A 167 15.48 4.00 -15.52
C LEU A 167 16.48 5.03 -16.08
N VAL A 168 16.63 6.18 -15.42
CA VAL A 168 17.70 7.14 -15.77
C VAL A 168 19.05 6.60 -15.32
N VAL A 169 19.16 6.05 -14.10
CA VAL A 169 20.40 5.46 -13.59
C VAL A 169 20.83 4.28 -14.47
N SER A 170 19.91 3.35 -14.76
CA SER A 170 20.16 2.18 -15.61
C SER A 170 20.78 2.58 -16.95
N ARG A 171 20.13 3.46 -17.72
CA ARG A 171 20.67 3.95 -19.01
C ARG A 171 22.05 4.60 -18.88
N ARG A 172 22.28 5.37 -17.81
CA ARG A 172 23.59 6.00 -17.57
C ARG A 172 24.66 4.98 -17.26
N LEU A 173 24.33 3.92 -16.52
CA LEU A 173 25.25 2.83 -16.20
C LEU A 173 25.56 1.99 -17.45
N GLU A 174 24.61 1.78 -18.37
CA GLU A 174 24.88 1.16 -19.68
C GLU A 174 25.89 1.98 -20.48
N GLU A 175 25.73 3.31 -20.49
CA GLU A 175 26.65 4.25 -21.11
C GLU A 175 27.94 4.48 -20.29
N SER A 176 28.18 3.69 -19.24
CA SER A 176 29.39 3.79 -18.42
C SER A 176 29.56 5.12 -17.68
N LYS A 177 28.48 5.91 -17.56
CA LYS A 177 28.44 7.20 -16.86
C LYS A 177 28.23 6.96 -15.37
N VAL A 178 29.28 6.60 -14.64
CA VAL A 178 29.27 6.38 -13.15
C VAL A 178 29.56 7.64 -12.32
N GLY A 179 29.51 8.82 -12.95
CA GLY A 179 29.94 10.09 -12.35
C GLY A 179 29.02 10.65 -11.25
N LYS A 180 29.35 11.88 -10.80
CA LYS A 180 28.64 12.56 -9.70
C LYS A 180 27.12 12.65 -9.90
N LEU A 181 26.66 12.86 -11.14
CA LEU A 181 25.24 12.98 -11.46
C LEU A 181 24.48 11.67 -11.22
N THR A 182 25.02 10.54 -11.70
CA THR A 182 24.42 9.21 -11.53
C THR A 182 24.30 8.86 -10.05
N ARG A 183 25.39 9.03 -9.29
CA ARG A 183 25.40 8.81 -7.84
C ARG A 183 24.46 9.73 -7.08
N ALA A 184 24.26 10.96 -7.55
CA ALA A 184 23.31 11.88 -6.95
C ALA A 184 21.85 11.45 -7.17
N ILE A 185 21.54 10.85 -8.33
CA ILE A 185 20.21 10.28 -8.60
C ILE A 185 20.01 9.01 -7.77
N GLU A 186 20.98 8.10 -7.73
CA GLU A 186 20.94 6.90 -6.88
C GLU A 186 20.72 7.26 -5.40
N LYS A 187 21.40 8.31 -4.90
CA LYS A 187 21.19 8.79 -3.53
C LYS A 187 19.78 9.35 -3.33
N ASP A 188 19.26 10.11 -4.30
CA ASP A 188 17.88 10.59 -4.23
C ASP A 188 16.89 9.41 -4.20
N ILE A 189 17.15 8.31 -4.94
CA ILE A 189 16.34 7.07 -4.91
C ILE A 189 16.39 6.43 -3.52
N ILE A 190 17.57 6.29 -2.93
CA ILE A 190 17.76 5.75 -1.56
C ILE A 190 16.96 6.57 -0.54
N GLU A 191 17.14 7.90 -0.52
CA GLU A 191 16.40 8.80 0.38
C GLU A 191 14.87 8.63 0.21
N SER A 192 14.41 8.44 -1.03
CA SER A 192 12.98 8.21 -1.32
C SER A 192 12.46 6.92 -0.72
N LEU A 193 13.22 5.84 -0.85
CA LEU A 193 12.85 4.52 -0.35
C LEU A 193 12.81 4.54 1.18
N GLU A 194 13.79 5.17 1.82
CA GLU A 194 13.82 5.36 3.28
C GLU A 194 12.61 6.16 3.78
N GLU A 195 12.27 7.27 3.12
CA GLU A 195 11.09 8.08 3.46
C GLU A 195 9.77 7.30 3.29
N MET A 196 9.65 6.48 2.25
CA MET A 196 8.47 5.63 2.02
C MET A 196 8.35 4.53 3.07
N ILE A 197 9.46 3.86 3.42
CA ILE A 197 9.49 2.82 4.45
C ILE A 197 9.10 3.41 5.81
N ASP A 198 9.69 4.53 6.21
CA ASP A 198 9.39 5.21 7.49
C ASP A 198 7.90 5.59 7.59
N ALA A 199 7.31 6.03 6.49
CA ALA A 199 5.90 6.38 6.47
C ALA A 199 4.98 5.15 6.60
N LEU A 200 5.33 4.02 5.96
CA LEU A 200 4.57 2.77 6.09
C LEU A 200 4.72 2.12 7.47
N GLN A 201 5.92 2.15 8.04
CA GLN A 201 6.19 1.64 9.39
C GLN A 201 5.37 2.40 10.44
N LYS A 202 5.32 3.73 10.34
CA LYS A 202 4.48 4.55 11.22
C LYS A 202 2.99 4.24 11.11
N GLU A 203 2.54 3.86 9.92
CA GLU A 203 1.15 3.47 9.71
C GLU A 203 0.85 2.08 10.28
N LEU A 204 1.80 1.14 10.16
CA LEU A 204 1.71 -0.16 10.81
C LEU A 204 1.69 -0.02 12.33
N GLU A 205 2.58 0.77 12.93
CA GLU A 205 2.63 1.01 14.38
C GLU A 205 1.30 1.60 14.90
N LYS A 206 0.77 2.64 14.24
CA LYS A 206 -0.54 3.22 14.60
C LYS A 206 -1.65 2.18 14.57
N SER A 207 -1.67 1.34 13.53
CA SER A 207 -2.68 0.29 13.41
C SER A 207 -2.61 -0.73 14.55
N GLU A 208 -1.45 -0.93 15.17
CA GLU A 208 -1.28 -1.82 16.33
C GLU A 208 -1.73 -1.17 17.63
N ASP A 209 -1.52 0.14 17.78
CA ASP A 209 -1.95 0.88 18.97
C ASP A 209 -3.47 1.11 18.98
N ASP A 210 -4.10 1.37 17.83
CA ASP A 210 -5.55 1.47 17.70
C ASP A 210 -6.27 0.18 18.11
N LYS A 211 -5.66 -0.99 17.82
CA LYS A 211 -6.18 -2.30 18.27
C LYS A 211 -6.12 -2.46 19.80
N LYS A 212 -5.13 -1.88 20.48
CA LYS A 212 -4.99 -1.95 21.94
C LYS A 212 -5.97 -1.01 22.66
N GLU A 213 -6.33 0.12 22.04
CA GLU A 213 -7.27 1.09 22.62
C GLU A 213 -8.75 0.75 22.36
N GLN A 214 -9.08 0.06 21.25
CA GLN A 214 -10.46 -0.39 20.99
C GLN A 214 -10.99 -1.41 22.01
N ASP A 215 -10.11 -2.15 22.70
CA ASP A 215 -10.49 -3.06 23.79
C ASP A 215 -10.97 -2.33 25.07
N GLN A 216 -10.83 -1.00 25.17
CA GLN A 216 -11.21 -0.23 26.37
C GLN A 216 -12.38 0.76 26.18
N LYS A 217 -12.89 1.01 24.98
CA LYS A 217 -14.03 1.93 24.76
C LYS A 217 -15.01 1.46 23.70
N LYS A 218 -15.91 0.55 24.08
CA LYS A 218 -17.20 0.38 23.40
C LYS A 218 -18.16 1.48 23.81
N GLN A 219 -18.03 2.68 23.23
CA GLN A 219 -19.18 3.59 23.05
C GLN A 219 -18.84 4.78 22.16
N GLN A 220 -19.74 5.01 21.19
CA GLN A 220 -19.87 6.19 20.34
C GLN A 220 -18.82 6.39 19.25
N GLN A 221 -19.07 5.77 18.09
CA GLN A 221 -19.03 6.47 16.81
C GLN A 221 -19.83 5.71 15.76
N GLN A 222 -21.12 6.05 15.66
CA GLN A 222 -21.86 5.97 14.40
C GLN A 222 -21.38 7.11 13.50
N GLN A 223 -21.22 6.81 12.22
CA GLN A 223 -20.84 7.69 11.09
C GLN A 223 -19.33 7.79 10.78
N GLN A 224 -18.84 6.86 9.95
CA GLN A 224 -18.62 7.10 8.52
C GLN A 224 -18.19 5.79 7.86
N ASP A 225 -18.98 5.30 6.89
CA ASP A 225 -18.71 4.12 6.04
C ASP A 225 -17.57 4.33 5.03
N GLN A 226 -16.63 5.25 5.30
CA GLN A 226 -15.48 5.44 4.43
C GLN A 226 -14.33 4.56 4.90
N GLU A 227 -13.83 3.73 3.98
CA GLU A 227 -12.63 2.93 4.20
C GLU A 227 -11.48 3.83 4.66
N PRO A 228 -10.79 3.48 5.76
CA PRO A 228 -9.64 4.25 6.19
C PRO A 228 -8.58 4.18 5.09
N PRO A 229 -8.02 5.32 4.65
CA PRO A 229 -7.04 5.31 3.57
C PRO A 229 -5.81 4.49 3.98
N LEU A 230 -5.13 3.87 3.02
CA LEU A 230 -3.92 3.08 3.29
C LEU A 230 -2.93 3.84 4.16
N VAL A 231 -2.71 5.12 3.87
CA VAL A 231 -1.81 6.01 4.60
C VAL A 231 -2.57 7.25 5.06
N ASP A 232 -2.27 7.76 6.26
CA ASP A 232 -2.92 8.98 6.74
C ASP A 232 -2.61 10.23 5.89
N LYS A 233 -3.50 11.23 5.99
CA LYS A 233 -3.38 12.50 5.25
C LYS A 233 -2.07 13.24 5.57
N LEU A 234 -1.55 13.10 6.79
CA LEU A 234 -0.33 13.76 7.21
C LEU A 234 0.88 13.18 6.46
N SER A 235 0.93 11.86 6.29
CA SER A 235 1.98 11.14 5.58
C SER A 235 1.88 11.40 4.08
N GLU A 236 0.67 11.48 3.52
CA GLU A 236 0.44 11.97 2.15
C GLU A 236 0.99 13.39 1.93
N LEU A 237 0.72 14.32 2.86
CA LEU A 237 1.27 15.69 2.80
C LEU A 237 2.80 15.71 2.95
N LYS A 238 3.35 14.89 3.84
CA LYS A 238 4.80 14.75 3.99
C LYS A 238 5.42 14.21 2.70
N MET A 239 4.78 13.24 2.04
CA MET A 239 5.23 12.69 0.77
C MET A 239 5.21 13.74 -0.34
N LEU A 240 4.13 14.52 -0.48
CA LEU A 240 4.08 15.66 -1.42
C LEU A 240 5.19 16.68 -1.16
N ARG A 241 5.44 17.01 0.11
CA ARG A 241 6.52 17.91 0.51
C ARG A 241 7.87 17.34 0.10
N ALA A 242 8.11 16.05 0.31
CA ALA A 242 9.35 15.38 -0.07
C ALA A 242 9.57 15.43 -1.59
N LEU A 243 8.54 15.13 -2.39
CA LEU A 243 8.58 15.25 -3.85
C LEU A 243 8.94 16.68 -4.29
N GLN A 244 8.26 17.69 -3.74
CA GLN A 244 8.56 19.09 -4.07
C GLN A 244 9.99 19.50 -3.69
N LEU A 245 10.47 19.06 -2.52
CA LEU A 245 11.85 19.33 -2.09
C LEU A 245 12.86 18.67 -3.02
N ARG A 246 12.58 17.46 -3.52
CA ARG A 246 13.44 16.76 -4.49
C ARG A 246 13.48 17.50 -5.83
N VAL A 247 12.33 17.90 -6.38
CA VAL A 247 12.26 18.73 -7.60
C VAL A 247 13.10 20.00 -7.41
N ASN A 248 12.96 20.68 -6.27
CA ASN A 248 13.72 21.89 -5.96
C ASN A 248 15.24 21.63 -5.88
N ARG A 249 15.65 20.58 -5.17
CA ARG A 249 17.08 20.18 -5.03
C ARG A 249 17.70 19.87 -6.39
N ARG A 250 17.00 19.11 -7.24
CA ARG A 250 17.44 18.74 -8.59
C ARG A 250 17.52 19.92 -9.53
N THR A 251 16.51 20.78 -9.52
CA THR A 251 16.49 22.03 -10.30
C THR A 251 17.71 22.89 -9.97
N ARG A 252 18.00 23.09 -8.67
CA ARG A 252 19.18 23.84 -8.23
C ARG A 252 20.49 23.18 -8.64
N ARG A 253 20.56 21.84 -8.60
CA ARG A 253 21.75 21.09 -9.00
C ARG A 253 22.03 21.23 -10.50
N LEU A 254 21.00 21.12 -11.33
CA LEU A 254 21.13 21.32 -12.78
C LEU A 254 21.44 22.78 -13.12
N ALA A 255 20.86 23.75 -12.43
CA ALA A 255 21.15 25.16 -12.65
C ALA A 255 22.65 25.49 -12.48
N ARG A 256 23.36 24.78 -11.58
CA ARG A 256 24.81 24.95 -11.39
C ARG A 256 25.67 24.34 -12.51
N LEU A 257 25.08 23.52 -13.38
CA LEU A 257 25.76 22.92 -14.54
C LEU A 257 25.55 23.74 -15.82
N ILE A 258 24.75 24.81 -15.76
CA ILE A 258 24.46 25.68 -16.90
C ILE A 258 25.40 26.88 -16.85
N ASP A 259 26.32 26.96 -17.81
CA ASP A 259 27.14 28.15 -18.04
C ASP A 259 26.39 29.11 -18.99
N GLY A 260 25.93 30.24 -18.44
CA GLY A 260 25.17 31.29 -19.16
C GLY A 260 23.66 31.19 -18.97
N GLU A 261 22.87 31.81 -19.87
CA GLU A 261 21.40 31.89 -19.74
C GLU A 261 20.67 30.59 -20.17
N GLN A 262 21.32 29.70 -20.92
CA GLN A 262 20.69 28.50 -21.49
C GLN A 262 21.56 27.26 -21.39
N ALA A 263 20.94 26.12 -21.06
CA ALA A 263 21.58 24.81 -21.10
C ALA A 263 21.87 24.41 -22.55
N LYS A 264 23.12 24.07 -22.85
CA LYS A 264 23.56 23.59 -24.18
C LYS A 264 23.74 22.07 -24.26
N ASP A 265 23.93 21.43 -23.10
CA ASP A 265 24.06 19.97 -22.99
C ASP A 265 22.69 19.30 -23.11
N ASN A 266 22.57 18.34 -24.02
CA ASN A 266 21.34 17.60 -24.28
C ASN A 266 20.90 16.76 -23.06
N ASP A 267 21.83 16.21 -22.29
CA ASP A 267 21.52 15.46 -21.06
C ASP A 267 20.87 16.40 -20.03
N VAL A 268 21.37 17.63 -19.90
CA VAL A 268 20.84 18.64 -18.97
C VAL A 268 19.46 19.12 -19.43
N LEU A 269 19.30 19.39 -20.74
CA LEU A 269 18.01 19.79 -21.32
C LEU A 269 16.93 18.74 -21.11
N GLN A 270 17.27 17.46 -21.30
CA GLN A 270 16.33 16.37 -21.08
C GLN A 270 15.91 16.27 -19.61
N GLN A 271 16.85 16.39 -18.67
CA GLN A 271 16.52 16.37 -17.24
C GLN A 271 15.68 17.56 -16.79
N LEU A 272 15.88 18.76 -17.37
CA LEU A 272 15.03 19.92 -17.11
C LEU A 272 13.58 19.69 -17.58
N LYS A 273 13.39 19.08 -18.76
CA LYS A 273 12.05 18.71 -19.25
C LYS A 273 11.37 17.71 -18.32
N ASP A 274 12.12 16.72 -17.83
CA ASP A 274 11.60 15.72 -16.91
C ASP A 274 11.24 16.34 -15.54
N LEU A 275 12.03 17.31 -15.05
CA LEU A 275 11.67 18.08 -13.85
C LEU A 275 10.40 18.92 -14.02
N ALA A 276 10.20 19.52 -15.21
CA ALA A 276 8.97 20.26 -15.49
C ALA A 276 7.73 19.35 -15.46
N ARG A 277 7.85 18.13 -16.03
CA ARG A 277 6.79 17.11 -15.96
C ARG A 277 6.51 16.69 -14.53
N ARG A 278 7.55 16.45 -13.73
CA ARG A 278 7.43 16.14 -12.29
C ARG A 278 6.72 17.24 -11.53
N GLN A 279 7.12 18.49 -11.71
CA GLN A 279 6.47 19.63 -11.07
C GLN A 279 4.97 19.68 -11.39
N ALA A 280 4.59 19.41 -12.65
CA ALA A 280 3.18 19.35 -13.05
C ALA A 280 2.43 18.19 -12.37
N ARG A 281 3.07 17.03 -12.21
CA ARG A 281 2.47 15.88 -11.49
C ARG A 281 2.36 16.12 -9.99
N VAL A 282 3.38 16.70 -9.34
CA VAL A 282 3.32 17.12 -7.93
C VAL A 282 2.21 18.15 -7.71
N GLN A 283 2.06 19.12 -8.62
CA GLN A 283 0.95 20.08 -8.58
C GLN A 283 -0.40 19.39 -8.72
N LYS A 284 -0.52 18.41 -9.62
CA LYS A 284 -1.74 17.63 -9.81
C LYS A 284 -2.06 16.82 -8.54
N ALA A 285 -1.11 16.07 -8.00
CA ALA A 285 -1.27 15.30 -6.78
C ALA A 285 -1.65 16.18 -5.58
N ALA A 286 -1.06 17.38 -5.46
CA ALA A 286 -1.45 18.35 -4.44
C ALA A 286 -2.90 18.85 -4.60
N ARG A 287 -3.35 19.09 -5.83
CA ARG A 287 -4.74 19.45 -6.12
C ARG A 287 -5.69 18.29 -5.82
N ASP A 288 -5.34 17.09 -6.23
CA ASP A 288 -6.17 15.89 -6.04
C ASP A 288 -6.31 15.59 -4.54
N LEU A 289 -5.23 15.72 -3.76
CA LEU A 289 -5.27 15.62 -2.29
C LEU A 289 -6.13 16.72 -1.65
N ALA A 290 -6.02 17.97 -2.12
CA ALA A 290 -6.80 19.09 -1.57
C ALA A 290 -8.29 19.03 -1.91
N THR A 291 -8.65 18.49 -3.08
CA THR A 291 -10.04 18.37 -3.56
C THR A 291 -10.70 17.05 -3.19
N GLY A 292 -9.96 16.09 -2.66
CA GLY A 292 -10.47 14.78 -2.30
C GLY A 292 -10.95 13.96 -3.50
N ARG A 293 -10.46 14.24 -4.72
CA ARG A 293 -10.94 13.62 -5.98
C ARG A 293 -10.71 12.11 -6.10
N ASN A 294 -10.02 11.51 -5.13
CA ASN A 294 -9.80 10.06 -5.03
C ASN A 294 -10.64 9.42 -3.90
N ARG A 295 -11.63 10.12 -3.34
CA ARG A 295 -12.61 9.57 -2.38
C ARG A 295 -14.03 9.62 -2.93
#